data_AF-V5HRD8-F1
#
_entry.id   AF-V5HRD8-F1
#
_cell.length_a   1.000
_cell.length_b   1.000
_cell.length_c   1.000
_cell.angle_alpha   90.00
_cell.angle_beta   90.00
_cell.angle_gamma   90.00
#
_symmetry.space_group_name_H-M   'P 1'
#
loop_
_entity.id
_entity.type
_entity.pdbx_description
1 polymer ?
#
loop_
_entity_poly.entity_id
_entity_poly.type
_entity_poly.pdbx_seq_one_letter_code
_entity_poly.pdbx_strand_id
1 'polypeptide(L)'
;FENHEAALTSWDACVTELKRAFMNQHRRQRAEDLLQARTQGPNETVTSFVEDILRLSSRADPQATDEKKLRFLMRGVKSEIFGGLIRNPPTTVEEFVAEATNIERAL
;
A
#
# COMPACT_ATOMS: atom_id res chain seq x y z
N PHE A 1 14.08 -5.64 32.35
CA PHE A 1 12.92 -6.23 31.64
C PHE A 1 11.71 -6.08 32.54
N GLU A 2 10.67 -5.36 32.09
CA GLU A 2 9.39 -5.30 32.80
C GLU A 2 8.61 -6.60 32.55
N ASN A 3 8.18 -7.26 33.62
CA ASN A 3 7.43 -8.49 33.56
C ASN A 3 5.94 -8.17 33.39
N HIS A 4 5.33 -8.56 32.26
CA HIS A 4 3.91 -8.33 31.95
C HIS A 4 2.97 -9.35 32.61
N GLU A 5 3.39 -9.99 33.71
CA GLU A 5 2.65 -11.05 34.40
C GLU A 5 1.24 -10.60 34.83
N ALA A 6 1.09 -9.32 35.21
CA ALA A 6 -0.20 -8.73 35.58
C ALA A 6 -1.19 -8.59 34.40
N ALA A 7 -0.72 -8.66 33.15
CA ALA A 7 -1.56 -8.54 31.96
C ALA A 7 -2.05 -9.89 31.40
N LEU A 8 -1.43 -11.00 31.81
CA LEU A 8 -1.72 -12.35 31.31
C LEU A 8 -2.66 -13.10 32.25
N THR A 9 -3.80 -12.50 32.58
CA THR A 9 -4.76 -13.02 33.58
C THR A 9 -5.67 -14.13 33.04
N SER A 10 -5.68 -14.35 31.72
CA SER A 10 -6.44 -15.41 31.06
C SER A 10 -5.78 -15.84 29.74
N TRP A 11 -6.20 -17.00 29.22
CA TRP A 11 -5.76 -17.48 27.91
C TRP A 11 -6.10 -16.48 26.79
N ASP A 12 -7.28 -15.87 26.81
CA ASP A 12 -7.68 -14.88 25.82
C ASP A 12 -6.87 -13.57 25.91
N ALA A 13 -6.55 -13.12 27.12
CA ALA A 13 -5.68 -11.97 27.34
C ALA A 13 -4.26 -12.26 26.80
N CYS A 14 -3.75 -13.47 27.05
CA CYS A 14 -2.47 -13.93 26.53
C CYS A 14 -2.44 -13.98 24.99
N VAL A 15 -3.44 -14.58 24.36
CA VAL A 15 -3.57 -14.60 22.89
C VAL A 15 -3.68 -13.19 22.31
N THR A 16 -4.39 -12.29 22.98
CA THR A 16 -4.54 -10.89 22.56
C THR A 16 -3.22 -10.14 22.61
N GLU A 17 -2.48 -10.26 23.71
CA GLU A 17 -1.16 -9.62 23.85
C GLU A 17 -0.12 -10.22 22.91
N LEU A 18 -0.13 -11.54 22.69
CA LEU A 18 0.72 -12.18 21.68
C LEU A 18 0.42 -11.67 20.26
N LYS A 19 -0.86 -11.53 19.90
CA LYS A 19 -1.25 -10.96 18.61
C LYS A 19 -0.81 -9.49 18.50
N ARG A 20 -0.96 -8.70 19.56
CA ARG A 20 -0.52 -7.31 19.61
C ARG A 20 1.00 -7.19 19.43
N ALA A 21 1.78 -7.97 20.18
CA ALA A 21 3.23 -7.93 20.17
C ALA A 21 3.84 -8.39 18.83
N PHE A 22 3.30 -9.46 18.23
CA PHE A 22 3.94 -10.10 17.08
C PHE A 22 3.29 -9.83 15.73
N MET A 23 2.02 -9.42 15.66
CA MET A 23 1.33 -9.31 14.36
C MET A 23 1.33 -7.91 13.75
N ASN A 24 1.45 -6.82 14.51
CA ASN A 24 1.08 -5.50 13.97
C ASN A 24 2.26 -4.62 13.53
N GLN A 25 3.28 -4.41 14.36
CA GLN A 25 4.27 -3.36 14.05
C GLN A 25 5.27 -3.78 12.96
N HIS A 26 5.92 -4.94 13.09
CA HIS A 26 6.90 -5.40 12.10
C HIS A 26 6.28 -5.68 10.72
N ARG A 27 5.04 -6.17 10.68
CA ARG A 27 4.33 -6.42 9.42
C ARG A 27 3.91 -5.13 8.73
N ARG A 28 3.43 -4.13 9.48
CA ARG A 28 3.08 -2.80 8.94
C ARG A 28 4.32 -2.07 8.44
N GLN A 29 5.39 -2.05 9.23
CA GLN A 29 6.64 -1.41 8.83
C GLN A 29 7.20 -2.03 7.55
N ARG A 30 7.24 -3.37 7.47
CA ARG A 30 7.68 -4.05 6.26
C ARG A 30 6.80 -3.74 5.04
N ALA A 31 5.48 -3.64 5.24
CA ALA A 31 4.57 -3.26 4.17
C ALA A 31 4.82 -1.82 3.70
N GLU A 32 5.08 -0.90 4.63
CA GLU A 32 5.47 0.48 4.32
C GLU A 32 6.80 0.52 3.55
N ASP A 33 7.83 -0.21 4.00
CA ASP A 33 9.13 -0.24 3.32
C ASP A 33 8.99 -0.76 1.88
N LEU A 34 8.19 -1.81 1.67
CA LEU A 34 7.87 -2.34 0.33
C LEU A 34 7.10 -1.31 -0.50
N LEU A 35 6.12 -0.63 0.08
CA LEU A 35 5.33 0.42 -0.58
C LEU A 35 6.21 1.60 -1.00
N GLN A 36 7.19 1.97 -0.18
CA GLN A 36 8.16 3.04 -0.48
C GLN A 36 9.11 2.66 -1.63
N ALA A 37 9.50 1.40 -1.74
CA ALA A 37 10.39 0.93 -2.81
C ALA A 37 9.65 0.56 -4.11
N ARG A 38 8.31 0.52 -4.10
CA ARG A 38 7.54 -0.04 -5.21
C ARG A 38 7.48 0.90 -6.42
N THR A 39 7.86 0.34 -7.57
CA THR A 39 7.71 0.93 -8.92
C THR A 39 7.16 -0.14 -9.87
N GLN A 40 6.42 0.26 -10.90
CA GLN A 40 5.87 -0.63 -11.93
C GLN A 40 7.02 -1.30 -12.71
N GLY A 41 6.98 -2.64 -12.80
CA GLY A 41 7.99 -3.41 -13.52
C GLY A 41 7.90 -3.24 -15.05
N PRO A 42 8.97 -3.52 -15.82
CA PRO A 42 9.00 -3.31 -17.27
C PRO A 42 7.92 -4.09 -18.02
N ASN A 43 7.62 -5.32 -17.61
CA ASN A 43 6.60 -6.19 -18.21
C ASN A 43 5.32 -6.28 -17.36
N GLU A 44 5.19 -5.40 -16.36
CA GLU A 44 4.03 -5.38 -15.48
C GLU A 44 2.93 -4.48 -16.04
N THR A 45 1.68 -4.97 -16.01
CA THR A 45 0.49 -4.17 -16.36
C THR A 45 0.18 -3.16 -15.26
N VAL A 46 -0.43 -2.04 -15.63
CA VAL A 46 -0.76 -0.99 -14.67
C VAL A 46 -1.77 -1.47 -13.62
N THR A 47 -2.68 -2.37 -14.01
CA THR A 47 -3.66 -2.98 -13.10
C THR A 47 -2.99 -3.85 -12.03
N SER A 48 -2.04 -4.70 -12.41
CA SER A 48 -1.27 -5.53 -11.46
C SER A 48 -0.48 -4.64 -10.49
N PHE A 49 0.15 -3.59 -10.99
CA PHE A 49 0.88 -2.62 -10.17
C PHE A 49 -0.04 -1.94 -9.15
N VAL A 50 -1.21 -1.45 -9.59
CA VAL A 50 -2.19 -0.80 -8.72
C VAL A 50 -2.68 -1.76 -7.63
N GLU A 51 -3.10 -2.97 -8.01
CA GLU A 51 -3.59 -3.98 -7.06
C GLU A 51 -2.56 -4.23 -5.95
N ASP A 52 -1.28 -4.32 -6.32
CA ASP A 52 -0.19 -4.58 -5.40
C ASP A 52 0.06 -3.38 -4.46
N ILE A 53 0.01 -2.14 -4.99
CA ILE A 53 0.06 -0.90 -4.19
C ILE A 53 -1.10 -0.83 -3.20
N LEU A 54 -2.33 -1.12 -3.61
CA LEU A 54 -3.50 -1.09 -2.73
C LEU A 54 -3.42 -2.17 -1.64
N ARG A 55 -2.93 -3.35 -2.00
CA ARG A 55 -2.66 -4.44 -1.05
C ARG A 55 -1.59 -4.07 -0.03
N LEU A 56 -0.50 -3.44 -0.45
CA LEU A 56 0.56 -2.97 0.46
C LEU A 56 0.08 -1.81 1.32
N SER A 57 -0.64 -0.84 0.74
CA SER A 57 -1.22 0.29 1.45
C SER A 57 -2.18 -0.15 2.54
N SER A 58 -3.11 -1.08 2.26
CA SER A 58 -4.04 -1.60 3.26
C SER A 58 -3.33 -2.36 4.40
N ARG A 59 -2.18 -2.99 4.13
CA ARG A 59 -1.37 -3.68 5.15
C ARG A 59 -0.54 -2.73 5.99
N ALA A 60 0.00 -1.67 5.40
CA ALA A 60 0.78 -0.66 6.10
C ALA A 60 -0.12 0.25 6.94
N ASP A 61 -1.21 0.72 6.34
CA ASP A 61 -2.15 1.68 6.90
C ASP A 61 -3.57 1.47 6.32
N PRO A 62 -4.45 0.73 7.02
CA PRO A 62 -5.82 0.49 6.57
C PRO A 62 -6.67 1.75 6.39
N GLN A 63 -6.26 2.88 6.99
CA GLN A 63 -6.96 4.17 6.92
C GLN A 63 -6.28 5.14 5.94
N ALA A 64 -5.36 4.64 5.09
CA ALA A 64 -4.70 5.45 4.08
C ALA A 64 -5.72 6.14 3.16
N THR A 65 -5.60 7.46 3.07
CA THR A 65 -6.40 8.28 2.15
C THR A 65 -6.02 8.01 0.71
N ASP A 66 -6.93 8.35 -0.20
CA ASP A 66 -6.65 8.26 -1.64
C ASP A 66 -5.50 9.16 -2.06
N GLU A 67 -5.37 10.35 -1.48
CA GLU A 67 -4.20 11.21 -1.70
C GLU A 67 -2.88 10.49 -1.38
N LYS A 68 -2.80 9.76 -0.25
CA LYS A 68 -1.61 9.01 0.14
C LYS A 68 -1.32 7.87 -0.86
N LYS A 69 -2.35 7.14 -1.28
CA LYS A 69 -2.22 6.07 -2.28
C LYS A 69 -1.76 6.61 -3.63
N LEU A 70 -2.34 7.74 -4.07
CA LEU A 70 -2.01 8.41 -5.32
C LEU A 70 -0.56 8.87 -5.36
N ARG A 71 0.02 9.34 -4.25
CA ARG A 71 1.46 9.64 -4.19
C ARG A 71 2.32 8.42 -4.53
N PHE A 72 1.96 7.24 -4.02
CA PHE A 72 2.67 6.00 -4.34
C PHE A 72 2.48 5.56 -5.79
N LEU A 73 1.24 5.63 -6.28
CA LEU A 73 0.88 5.29 -7.66
C LEU A 73 1.59 6.20 -8.66
N MET A 74 1.48 7.52 -8.49
CA MET A 74 2.09 8.52 -9.38
C MET A 74 3.61 8.46 -9.36
N ARG A 75 4.24 8.20 -8.20
CA ARG A 75 5.70 8.04 -8.11
C ARG A 75 6.19 6.76 -8.78
N GLY A 76 5.41 5.68 -8.67
CA GLY A 76 5.85 4.34 -9.06
C GLY A 76 5.48 3.92 -10.48
N VAL A 77 4.50 4.57 -11.12
CA VAL A 77 4.04 4.20 -12.46
C VAL A 77 5.11 4.47 -13.53
N LYS A 78 5.09 3.69 -14.62
CA LYS A 78 5.97 3.86 -15.79
C LYS A 78 5.95 5.29 -16.34
N SER A 79 7.09 5.77 -16.82
CA SER A 79 7.27 7.13 -17.36
C SER A 79 6.31 7.47 -18.49
N GLU A 80 6.02 6.50 -19.35
CA GLU A 80 5.14 6.65 -20.51
C GLU A 80 3.69 6.94 -20.06
N ILE A 81 3.26 6.28 -18.99
CA ILE A 81 1.94 6.49 -18.38
C ILE A 81 1.92 7.78 -17.55
N PHE A 82 2.97 8.02 -16.77
CA PHE A 82 3.11 9.23 -15.95
C PHE A 82 2.95 10.51 -16.77
N GLY A 83 3.58 10.56 -17.95
CA GLY A 83 3.47 11.70 -18.88
C GLY A 83 2.06 11.98 -19.38
N GLY A 84 1.19 10.96 -19.45
CA GLY A 84 -0.24 11.14 -19.71
C GLY A 84 -0.98 11.70 -18.50
N LEU A 85 -0.76 11.12 -17.33
CA LEU A 85 -1.47 11.45 -16.09
C LEU A 85 -1.20 12.88 -15.58
N ILE A 86 0.02 13.42 -15.74
CA ILE A 86 0.36 14.78 -15.30
C ILE A 86 -0.49 15.88 -15.98
N ARG A 87 -1.02 15.62 -17.19
CA ARG A 87 -1.86 16.59 -17.91
C ARG A 87 -3.22 16.80 -17.25
N ASN A 88 -3.77 15.76 -16.64
CA ASN A 88 -4.99 15.83 -15.85
C ASN A 88 -4.83 14.93 -14.61
N PRO A 89 -4.18 15.43 -13.55
CA PRO A 89 -3.82 14.61 -12.41
C PRO A 89 -5.06 14.00 -11.73
N PRO A 90 -5.11 12.68 -11.53
CA PRO A 90 -6.22 12.03 -10.86
C PRO A 90 -6.28 12.45 -9.39
N THR A 91 -7.49 12.61 -8.87
CA THR A 91 -7.76 12.97 -7.48
C THR A 91 -8.26 11.77 -6.65
N THR A 92 -8.67 10.69 -7.32
CA THR A 92 -9.06 9.42 -6.71
C THR A 92 -8.28 8.25 -7.29
N VAL A 93 -8.20 7.14 -6.55
CA VAL A 93 -7.58 5.90 -7.06
C VAL A 93 -8.32 5.38 -8.29
N GLU A 94 -9.64 5.54 -8.32
CA GLU A 94 -10.48 5.08 -9.44
C GLU A 94 -10.17 5.86 -10.72
N GLU A 95 -10.05 7.18 -10.64
CA GLU A 95 -9.64 8.03 -11.76
C GLU A 95 -8.25 7.63 -12.27
N PHE A 96 -7.31 7.37 -11.36
CA PHE A 96 -5.98 6.88 -11.73
C PHE A 96 -6.07 5.58 -12.52
N VAL A 97 -6.83 4.58 -12.02
CA VAL A 97 -6.95 3.28 -12.69
C VAL A 97 -7.55 3.42 -14.08
N ALA A 98 -8.62 4.22 -14.21
CA ALA A 98 -9.29 4.42 -15.49
C ALA A 98 -8.34 5.05 -16.52
N GLU A 99 -7.70 6.17 -16.16
CA GLU A 99 -6.84 6.91 -17.09
C GLU A 99 -5.56 6.16 -17.39
N ALA A 100 -4.90 5.59 -16.39
CA ALA A 100 -3.65 4.87 -16.57
C ALA A 100 -3.83 3.61 -17.44
N THR A 101 -4.96 2.91 -17.30
CA THR A 101 -5.30 1.77 -18.16
C THR A 101 -5.61 2.21 -19.59
N ASN A 102 -6.27 3.35 -19.79
CA ASN A 102 -6.51 3.89 -21.13
C ASN A 102 -5.19 4.28 -21.82
N ILE A 103 -4.26 4.90 -21.10
CA ILE A 103 -2.93 5.23 -21.62
C ILE A 103 -2.16 3.96 -21.94
N GLU A 104 -2.12 2.97 -21.03
CA GLU A 104 -1.40 1.71 -21.26
C GLU A 104 -1.88 0.97 -22.53
N ARG A 105 -3.19 1.02 -22.84
CA ARG A 105 -3.74 0.43 -24.07
C ARG A 105 -3.41 1.20 -25.35
N ALA A 106 -3.05 2.48 -25.22
CA ALA A 106 -2.74 3.36 -26.35
C ALA A 106 -1.25 3.40 -26.70
N LEU A 107 -0.40 2.76 -25.87
CA LEU A 107 1.04 2.57 -26.09
C LEU A 107 1.31 1.30 -26.90
#